data_AF-A0A373CS17-F1
#
_entry.id   AF-A0A373CS17-F1
#
_cell.length_a   1.000
_cell.length_b   1.000
_cell.length_c   1.000
_cell.angle_alpha   90.00
_cell.angle_beta   90.00
_cell.angle_gamma   90.00
#
_symmetry.space_group_name_H-M   'P 1'
#
loop_
_entity.id
_entity.type
_entity.pdbx_description
1 polymer ?
#
loop_
_entity_poly.entity_id
_entity_poly.type
_entity_poly.pdbx_seq_one_letter_code
_entity_poly.pdbx_strand_id
1 'polypeptide(L)'
;MNELTRTTITSMEVAEWCGKRHTDLLRDIRKYVQQLGESKIAFTDFFKESTYVTDQNKTLPCFLVTKKGCEFIAHKMTGHKGVEFTARYINRFHEMEELPQRLLTDHPGEVAKLIQALASRMDKQGSVPYKSVEMAKLVCEQYGIQLPADFVKAPDYEQLSLFGNTN
;
A
#
# COMPACT_ATOMS: atom_id res chain seq x y z
N MET A 1 -10.38 11.82 0.93
CA MET A 1 -10.43 10.61 1.80
C MET A 1 -9.16 9.82 1.51
N ASN A 2 -8.42 9.37 2.54
CA ASN A 2 -7.28 8.42 2.48
C ASN A 2 -5.84 8.92 2.73
N GLU A 3 -5.61 9.80 3.72
CA GLU A 3 -4.30 9.81 4.41
C GLU A 3 -4.23 8.72 5.50
N LEU A 4 -5.33 8.45 6.20
CA LEU A 4 -5.40 7.47 7.29
C LEU A 4 -5.30 6.01 6.83
N THR A 5 -5.75 5.66 5.62
CA THR A 5 -5.70 4.27 5.11
C THR A 5 -4.34 3.89 4.53
N ARG A 6 -3.46 4.87 4.26
CA ARG A 6 -2.08 4.63 3.80
C ARG A 6 -1.06 4.58 4.93
N THR A 7 -1.49 4.83 6.16
CA THR A 7 -0.62 5.01 7.34
C THR A 7 -1.05 4.14 8.52
N THR A 8 -1.89 3.14 8.26
CA THR A 8 -2.36 2.21 9.29
C THR A 8 -2.38 0.78 8.79
N ILE A 9 -2.17 -0.16 9.70
CA ILE A 9 -2.36 -1.59 9.49
C ILE A 9 -3.51 -2.09 10.36
N THR A 10 -4.12 -3.20 9.98
CA THR A 10 -5.24 -3.75 10.74
C THR A 10 -4.75 -4.48 12.00
N SER A 11 -5.57 -4.51 13.05
CA SER A 11 -5.26 -5.31 14.23
C SER A 11 -5.23 -6.82 13.94
N MET A 12 -5.78 -7.26 12.81
CA MET A 12 -5.62 -8.63 12.31
C MET A 12 -4.16 -8.91 11.92
N GLU A 13 -3.57 -8.07 11.07
CA GLU A 13 -2.14 -8.15 10.68
C GLU A 13 -1.23 -8.07 11.91
N VAL A 14 -1.51 -7.14 12.82
CA VAL A 14 -0.72 -6.99 14.06
C VAL A 14 -0.81 -8.26 14.91
N ALA A 15 -1.99 -8.86 15.06
CA ALA A 15 -2.16 -10.07 15.85
C ALA A 15 -1.36 -11.24 15.28
N GLU A 16 -1.38 -11.40 13.95
CA GLU A 16 -0.59 -12.39 13.23
C GLU A 16 0.90 -12.22 13.48
N TRP A 17 1.43 -11.00 13.32
CA TRP A 17 2.86 -10.73 13.48
C TRP A 17 3.32 -10.83 14.94
N CYS A 18 2.46 -10.49 15.89
CA CYS A 18 2.72 -10.72 17.31
C CYS A 18 2.63 -12.20 17.70
N GLY A 19 2.10 -13.08 16.84
CA GLY A 19 1.82 -14.47 17.15
C GLY A 19 0.79 -14.63 18.26
N LYS A 20 -0.23 -13.76 18.28
CA LYS A 20 -1.33 -13.74 19.25
C LYS A 20 -2.67 -13.95 18.54
N ARG A 21 -3.68 -14.45 19.27
CA ARG A 21 -5.05 -14.46 18.74
C ARG A 21 -5.57 -13.02 18.64
N HIS A 22 -6.32 -12.73 17.59
CA HIS A 22 -6.91 -11.39 17.39
C HIS A 22 -7.74 -10.92 18.58
N THR A 23 -8.54 -11.80 19.17
CA THR A 23 -9.35 -11.51 20.37
C THR A 23 -8.53 -11.05 21.56
N ASP A 24 -7.33 -11.61 21.74
CA ASP A 24 -6.43 -11.27 22.85
C ASP A 24 -5.77 -9.93 22.59
N LEU A 25 -5.35 -9.66 21.35
CA LEU A 25 -4.82 -8.35 20.97
C LEU A 25 -5.89 -7.25 21.11
N LEU A 26 -7.13 -7.49 20.70
CA LEU A 26 -8.22 -6.53 20.88
C LEU A 26 -8.44 -6.17 22.36
N ARG A 27 -8.28 -7.15 23.25
CA ARG A 27 -8.36 -6.93 24.70
C ARG A 27 -7.19 -6.07 25.19
N ASP A 28 -5.99 -6.35 24.73
CA ASP A 28 -4.79 -5.57 25.05
C ASP A 28 -4.93 -4.12 24.57
N ILE A 29 -5.34 -3.90 23.32
CA ILE A 29 -5.55 -2.56 22.74
C ILE A 29 -6.59 -1.76 23.55
N ARG A 30 -7.72 -2.37 23.94
CA ARG A 30 -8.73 -1.68 24.77
C ARG A 30 -8.17 -1.24 26.12
N LYS A 31 -7.33 -2.07 26.75
CA LYS A 31 -6.62 -1.69 27.99
C LYS A 31 -5.67 -0.52 27.75
N TYR A 32 -4.92 -0.53 26.65
CA TYR A 32 -4.02 0.56 26.31
C TYR A 32 -4.78 1.86 26.05
N VAL A 33 -5.89 1.80 25.31
CA VAL A 33 -6.79 2.94 25.08
C VAL A 33 -7.29 3.52 26.40
N GLN A 34 -7.71 2.67 27.34
CA GLN A 34 -8.13 3.10 28.67
C GLN A 34 -6.99 3.81 29.44
N GLN A 35 -5.80 3.20 29.50
CA GLN A 35 -4.64 3.77 30.20
C GLN A 35 -4.18 5.11 29.61
N LEU A 36 -4.20 5.23 28.27
CA LEU A 36 -3.90 6.47 27.56
C LEU A 36 -4.95 7.54 27.88
N GLY A 37 -6.23 7.16 27.92
CA GLY A 37 -7.34 8.04 28.31
C GLY A 37 -7.22 8.56 29.74
N GLU A 38 -6.89 7.69 30.70
CA GLU A 38 -6.63 8.07 32.11
C GLU A 38 -5.46 9.08 32.21
N SER A 39 -4.47 8.94 31.33
CA SER A 39 -3.31 9.84 31.24
C SER A 39 -3.57 11.10 30.39
N LYS A 40 -4.79 11.32 29.90
CA LYS A 40 -5.18 12.42 28.98
C LYS A 40 -4.37 12.45 27.67
N ILE A 41 -3.89 11.31 27.21
CA ILE A 41 -3.19 11.15 25.93
C ILE A 41 -4.21 10.74 24.87
N ALA A 42 -4.15 11.37 23.70
CA ALA A 42 -5.04 11.05 22.58
C ALA A 42 -4.75 9.64 22.02
N PHE A 43 -5.51 8.64 22.48
CA PHE A 43 -5.35 7.25 22.04
C PHE A 43 -5.59 7.06 20.54
N THR A 44 -6.36 7.95 19.91
CA THR A 44 -6.66 7.94 18.47
C THR A 44 -5.42 8.10 17.59
N ASP A 45 -4.34 8.66 18.14
CA ASP A 45 -3.04 8.78 17.46
C ASP A 45 -2.33 7.41 17.34
N PHE A 46 -2.76 6.43 18.14
CA PHE A 46 -2.18 5.08 18.21
C PHE A 46 -3.14 4.04 17.63
N PHE A 47 -4.41 4.09 18.04
CA PHE A 47 -5.42 3.09 17.75
C PHE A 47 -6.75 3.77 17.38
N LYS A 48 -7.26 3.45 16.19
CA LYS A 48 -8.57 3.92 15.73
C LYS A 48 -9.52 2.74 15.57
N GLU A 49 -10.72 2.84 16.15
CA GLU A 49 -11.73 1.79 16.01
C GLU A 49 -12.12 1.59 14.54
N SER A 50 -12.34 0.34 14.17
CA SER A 50 -12.74 -0.09 12.84
C SER A 50 -13.53 -1.39 12.93
N THR A 51 -14.01 -1.89 11.79
CA THR A 51 -14.67 -3.18 11.69
C THR A 51 -14.22 -3.91 10.42
N TYR A 52 -14.42 -5.21 10.39
CA TYR A 52 -14.27 -6.02 9.18
C TYR A 52 -15.47 -6.95 9.03
N VAL A 53 -15.75 -7.34 7.80
CA VAL A 53 -16.83 -8.29 7.48
C VAL A 53 -16.19 -9.65 7.19
N THR A 54 -16.70 -10.69 7.83
CA THR A 54 -16.26 -12.08 7.57
C THR A 54 -16.98 -12.68 6.36
N ASP A 55 -16.49 -13.82 5.88
CA ASP A 55 -17.15 -14.59 4.80
C ASP A 55 -18.58 -15.02 5.15
N GLN A 56 -18.92 -15.05 6.44
CA GLN A 56 -20.28 -15.30 6.94
C GLN A 56 -21.15 -14.04 6.98
N ASN A 57 -20.69 -12.95 6.35
CA ASN A 57 -21.34 -11.65 6.34
C ASN A 57 -21.56 -11.05 7.74
N LYS A 58 -20.69 -11.38 8.70
CA LYS A 58 -20.74 -10.84 10.06
C LYS A 58 -19.74 -9.71 10.23
N THR A 59 -20.20 -8.59 10.76
CA THR A 59 -19.35 -7.47 11.13
C THR A 59 -18.68 -7.74 12.48
N LEU A 60 -17.35 -7.75 12.51
CA LEU A 60 -16.55 -7.97 13.70
C LEU A 60 -15.65 -6.77 14.00
N PRO A 61 -15.34 -6.53 15.29
CA PRO A 61 -14.54 -5.38 15.71
C PRO A 61 -13.08 -5.51 15.24
N CYS A 62 -12.50 -4.39 14.84
CA CYS A 62 -11.11 -4.25 14.43
C CYS A 62 -10.54 -2.93 14.96
N PHE A 63 -9.22 -2.76 14.88
CA PHE A 63 -8.58 -1.46 15.02
C PHE A 63 -7.69 -1.22 13.82
N LEU A 64 -7.64 0.03 13.37
CA LEU A 64 -6.55 0.55 12.56
C LEU A 64 -5.44 1.00 13.51
N VAL A 65 -4.26 0.43 13.34
CA VAL A 65 -3.08 0.65 14.18
C VAL A 65 -2.09 1.49 13.38
N THR A 66 -1.73 2.66 13.92
CA THR A 66 -0.75 3.55 13.30
C THR A 66 0.69 3.04 13.53
N LYS A 67 1.68 3.67 12.89
CA LYS A 67 3.10 3.43 13.19
C LYS A 67 3.42 3.61 14.68
N LYS A 68 2.90 4.68 15.31
CA LYS A 68 3.01 4.91 16.77
C LYS A 68 2.35 3.81 17.59
N GLY A 69 1.19 3.31 17.15
CA GLY A 69 0.51 2.18 17.77
C GLY A 69 1.35 0.89 17.74
N CYS A 70 2.05 0.64 16.62
CA CYS A 70 2.97 -0.49 16.50
C CYS A 70 4.18 -0.35 17.42
N GLU A 71 4.81 0.82 17.46
CA GLU A 71 5.91 1.13 18.39
C GLU A 71 5.48 0.89 19.84
N PHE A 72 4.29 1.37 20.21
CA PHE A 72 3.72 1.18 21.54
C PHE A 72 3.56 -0.32 21.88
N ILE A 73 3.01 -1.12 20.96
CA ILE A 73 2.86 -2.57 21.15
C ILE A 73 4.22 -3.26 21.26
N ALA A 74 5.17 -2.89 20.39
CA ALA A 74 6.51 -3.47 20.37
C ALA A 74 7.25 -3.25 21.70
N HIS A 75 7.11 -2.07 22.31
CA HIS A 75 7.66 -1.77 23.64
C HIS A 75 7.05 -2.62 24.78
N LYS A 76 5.89 -3.26 24.57
CA LYS A 76 5.28 -4.21 25.51
C LYS A 76 5.66 -5.66 25.23
N MET A 77 6.38 -5.94 24.15
CA MET A 77 6.89 -7.25 23.80
C MET A 77 8.36 -7.40 24.22
N THR A 78 8.79 -8.64 24.47
CA THR A 78 10.18 -8.94 24.81
C THR A 78 10.68 -10.15 24.01
N GLY A 79 12.00 -10.26 23.88
CA GLY A 79 12.66 -11.36 23.17
C GLY A 79 12.51 -11.31 21.65
N HIS A 80 12.80 -12.45 21.01
CA HIS A 80 12.86 -12.57 19.54
C HIS A 80 11.58 -12.09 18.84
N LYS A 81 10.41 -12.36 19.42
CA LYS A 81 9.11 -11.95 18.85
C LYS A 81 8.95 -10.43 18.77
N GLY A 82 9.49 -9.68 19.74
CA GLY A 82 9.45 -8.21 19.71
C GLY A 82 10.34 -7.64 18.61
N VAL A 83 11.52 -8.24 18.40
CA VAL A 83 12.45 -7.86 17.33
C VAL A 83 11.83 -8.12 15.96
N GLU A 84 11.25 -9.31 15.78
CA GLU A 84 10.61 -9.69 14.52
C GLU A 84 9.40 -8.79 14.19
N PHE A 85 8.53 -8.54 15.18
CA PHE A 85 7.41 -7.62 15.00
C PHE A 85 7.88 -6.22 14.60
N THR A 86 8.94 -5.73 15.26
CA THR A 86 9.54 -4.42 14.96
C THR A 86 10.03 -4.33 13.52
N ALA A 87 10.78 -5.34 13.07
CA ALA A 87 11.26 -5.39 11.69
C ALA A 87 10.11 -5.43 10.67
N ARG A 88 9.06 -6.22 10.94
CA ARG A 88 7.89 -6.36 10.06
C ARG A 88 7.14 -5.04 9.88
N TYR A 89 6.79 -4.36 10.97
CA TYR A 89 6.02 -3.12 10.83
C TYR A 89 6.88 -2.01 10.21
N ILE A 90 8.18 -1.91 10.53
CA ILE A 90 9.07 -0.92 9.90
C ILE A 90 9.08 -1.09 8.37
N ASN A 91 9.32 -2.32 7.90
CA ASN A 91 9.34 -2.60 6.47
C ASN A 91 7.97 -2.33 5.83
N ARG A 92 6.88 -2.74 6.48
CA ARG A 92 5.53 -2.48 5.99
C ARG A 92 5.24 -0.99 5.79
N PHE A 93 5.60 -0.15 6.77
CA PHE A 93 5.36 1.29 6.66
C PHE A 93 6.27 1.94 5.62
N HIS A 94 7.52 1.48 5.48
CA HIS A 94 8.38 1.91 4.37
C HIS A 94 7.79 1.54 3.02
N GLU A 95 7.30 0.31 2.82
CA GLU A 95 6.61 -0.10 1.59
C GLU A 95 5.37 0.74 1.30
N MET A 96 4.62 1.12 2.34
CA MET A 96 3.46 2.00 2.20
C MET A 96 3.83 3.44 1.81
N GLU A 97 4.98 3.93 2.27
CA GLU A 97 5.52 5.26 1.93
C GLU A 97 6.17 5.30 0.53
N GLU A 98 6.83 4.21 0.12
CA GLU A 98 7.47 4.03 -1.19
C GLU A 98 6.48 3.74 -2.32
N LEU A 99 5.21 3.45 -2.01
CA LEU A 99 4.16 3.42 -3.04
C LEU A 99 4.11 4.79 -3.71
N PRO A 100 4.37 4.88 -5.03
CA PRO A 100 4.40 6.15 -5.73
C PRO A 100 3.11 6.89 -5.41
N GLN A 101 3.24 8.05 -4.78
CA GLN A 101 2.16 9.02 -4.78
C GLN A 101 1.83 9.22 -6.25
N ARG A 102 0.71 8.63 -6.72
CA ARG A 102 0.12 9.00 -7.99
C ARG A 102 -0.02 10.51 -7.92
N LEU A 103 0.88 11.22 -8.57
CA LEU A 103 0.88 12.67 -8.57
C LEU A 103 -0.34 13.04 -9.39
N LEU A 104 -1.47 13.30 -8.72
CA LEU A 104 -2.61 13.89 -9.39
C LEU A 104 -2.11 15.22 -9.95
N THR A 105 -1.88 15.26 -11.25
CA THR A 105 -1.44 16.47 -11.91
C THR A 105 -2.60 17.44 -11.95
N ASP A 106 -2.40 18.67 -11.47
CA ASP A 106 -3.36 19.76 -11.66
C ASP A 106 -3.35 20.27 -13.13
N HIS A 107 -2.43 19.76 -13.96
CA HIS A 107 -2.16 20.20 -15.33
C HIS A 107 -2.09 19.03 -16.32
N PRO A 108 -3.20 18.31 -16.56
CA PRO A 108 -3.22 17.16 -17.49
C PRO A 108 -2.79 17.52 -18.92
N GLY A 109 -2.94 18.79 -19.32
CA GLY A 109 -2.48 19.29 -20.61
C GLY A 109 -0.95 19.29 -20.78
N GLU A 110 -0.18 19.45 -19.70
CA GLU A 110 1.29 19.36 -19.75
C GLU A 110 1.76 17.92 -19.91
N VAL A 111 1.10 16.98 -19.21
CA VAL A 111 1.34 15.55 -19.36
C VAL A 111 1.03 15.09 -20.79
N ALA A 112 -0.06 15.58 -21.40
CA ALA A 112 -0.37 15.30 -22.80
C ALA A 112 0.73 15.80 -23.75
N LYS A 113 1.28 17.01 -23.53
CA LYS A 113 2.41 17.54 -24.32
C LYS A 113 3.67 16.69 -24.16
N LEU A 114 3.97 16.23 -22.94
CA LEU A 114 5.11 15.34 -22.66
C LEU A 114 4.95 14.02 -23.43
N ILE A 115 3.78 13.38 -23.33
CA ILE A 115 3.48 12.13 -24.03
C ILE A 115 3.63 12.31 -25.55
N GLN A 116 3.09 13.40 -26.12
CA GLN A 116 3.21 13.70 -27.55
C GLN A 116 4.66 13.90 -27.99
N ALA A 117 5.46 14.65 -27.22
CA ALA A 117 6.86 14.90 -27.51
C ALA A 117 7.70 13.62 -27.45
N LEU A 118 7.46 12.76 -26.47
CA LEU A 118 8.14 11.48 -26.32
C LEU A 118 7.73 10.49 -27.42
N ALA A 119 6.43 10.33 -27.68
CA ALA A 119 5.92 9.48 -28.77
C ALA A 119 6.50 9.89 -30.13
N SER A 120 6.51 11.19 -30.44
CA SER A 120 7.09 11.73 -31.68
C SER A 120 8.58 11.43 -31.81
N ARG A 121 9.33 11.33 -30.71
CA ARG A 121 10.75 10.93 -30.73
C ARG A 121 10.91 9.43 -30.92
N MET A 122 10.07 8.62 -30.29
CA MET A 122 10.05 7.17 -30.45
C MET A 122 9.74 6.76 -31.88
N ASP A 123 8.77 7.44 -32.51
CA ASP A 123 8.40 7.21 -33.91
C ASP A 123 9.55 7.58 -34.86
N LYS A 124 10.25 8.70 -34.59
CA LYS A 124 11.46 9.10 -35.36
C LYS A 124 12.63 8.13 -35.20
N GLN A 125 12.68 7.39 -34.10
CA GLN A 125 13.68 6.34 -33.85
C GLN A 125 13.27 4.97 -34.43
N GLY A 126 12.12 4.88 -35.10
CA GLY A 126 11.62 3.62 -35.66
C GLY A 126 11.13 2.63 -34.59
N SER A 127 10.73 3.13 -33.41
CA SER A 127 10.15 2.28 -32.37
C SER A 127 8.82 1.69 -32.83
N VAL A 128 8.54 0.47 -32.40
CA VAL A 128 7.29 -0.23 -32.67
C VAL A 128 6.11 0.46 -31.96
N PRO A 129 4.93 0.61 -32.62
CA PRO A 129 3.82 1.41 -32.11
C PRO A 129 3.35 1.04 -30.69
N TYR A 130 3.35 -0.24 -30.33
CA TYR A 130 2.88 -0.67 -29.00
C TYR A 130 3.81 -0.22 -27.86
N LYS A 131 5.12 -0.02 -28.10
CA LYS A 131 6.06 0.51 -27.09
C LYS A 131 5.78 1.98 -26.78
N SER A 132 5.40 2.77 -27.79
CA SER A 132 4.98 4.17 -27.59
C SER A 132 3.71 4.24 -26.73
N VAL A 133 2.79 3.29 -26.91
CA VAL A 133 1.56 3.17 -26.13
C VAL A 133 1.83 2.66 -24.71
N GLU A 134 2.77 1.74 -24.53
CA GLU A 134 3.24 1.27 -23.22
C GLU A 134 3.90 2.40 -22.41
N MET A 135 4.78 3.17 -23.04
CA MET A 135 5.36 4.38 -22.44
C MET A 135 4.28 5.37 -22.02
N ALA A 136 3.31 5.64 -22.89
CA ALA A 136 2.18 6.53 -22.57
C ALA A 136 1.37 5.99 -21.38
N LYS A 137 1.19 4.67 -21.28
CA LYS A 137 0.51 4.04 -20.15
C LYS A 137 1.25 4.26 -18.83
N LEU A 138 2.57 4.03 -18.80
CA LEU A 138 3.41 4.23 -17.62
C LEU A 138 3.39 5.70 -17.16
N VAL A 139 3.50 6.65 -18.08
CA VAL A 139 3.44 8.09 -17.76
C VAL A 139 2.07 8.45 -17.20
N CYS A 140 0.98 8.02 -17.83
CA CYS A 140 -0.37 8.26 -17.34
C CYS A 140 -0.58 7.68 -15.93
N GLU A 141 -0.14 6.45 -15.68
CA GLU A 141 -0.27 5.80 -14.37
C GLU A 141 0.53 6.51 -13.27
N GLN A 142 1.72 7.02 -13.59
CA GLN A 142 2.56 7.82 -12.68
C GLN A 142 1.87 9.12 -12.25
N TYR A 143 1.12 9.74 -13.16
CA TYR A 143 0.32 10.94 -12.88
C TYR A 143 -1.13 10.63 -12.46
N GLY A 144 -1.42 9.37 -12.10
CA GLY A 144 -2.72 8.95 -11.57
C GLY A 144 -3.85 8.85 -12.59
N ILE A 145 -3.57 8.98 -13.89
CA ILE A 145 -4.53 8.80 -14.97
C ILE A 145 -4.67 7.29 -15.22
N GLN A 146 -5.87 6.74 -14.99
CA GLN A 146 -6.15 5.33 -15.24
C GLN A 146 -6.56 5.11 -16.69
N LEU A 147 -5.91 4.15 -17.34
CA LEU A 147 -6.22 3.70 -18.69
C LEU A 147 -6.85 2.30 -18.63
N PRO A 148 -7.71 1.93 -19.60
CA PRO A 148 -8.26 0.59 -19.68
C PRO A 148 -7.18 -0.51 -19.72
N ALA A 149 -7.48 -1.70 -19.20
CA ALA A 149 -6.54 -2.82 -19.17
C ALA A 149 -6.03 -3.21 -20.58
N ASP A 150 -6.92 -3.12 -21.59
CA ASP A 150 -6.64 -3.46 -22.99
C ASP A 150 -6.04 -2.30 -23.81
N PHE A 151 -5.55 -1.24 -23.14
CA PHE A 151 -5.02 -0.06 -23.82
C PHE A 151 -3.75 -0.35 -24.63
N VAL A 152 -2.91 -1.28 -24.14
CA VAL A 152 -1.73 -1.77 -24.87
C VAL A 152 -2.07 -3.12 -25.49
N LYS A 153 -2.16 -3.18 -26.82
CA LYS A 153 -2.27 -4.45 -27.56
C LYS A 153 -0.91 -4.79 -28.15
N ALA A 154 -0.06 -5.45 -27.37
CA ALA A 154 1.16 -6.06 -27.89
C ALA A 154 0.76 -7.22 -28.82
N PRO A 155 1.37 -7.36 -30.01
CA PRO A 155 1.07 -8.48 -30.89
C PRO A 155 1.55 -9.82 -30.29
N ASP A 156 0.76 -10.88 -30.50
CA ASP A 156 0.92 -12.19 -29.84
C ASP A 156 2.31 -12.84 -30.04
N TYR A 157 3.07 -12.44 -31.06
CA TYR A 157 4.40 -13.00 -31.35
C TYR A 157 5.52 -12.54 -30.40
N GLU A 158 5.33 -11.49 -29.60
CA GLU A 158 6.31 -11.07 -28.58
C GLU A 158 6.01 -11.58 -27.17
N GLN A 159 4.80 -12.10 -26.93
CA GLN A 159 4.45 -12.74 -25.65
C GLN A 159 5.13 -14.11 -25.44
N LEU A 160 5.83 -14.62 -26.47
CA LEU A 160 6.55 -15.88 -26.47
C LEU A 160 8.03 -15.79 -26.00
N SER A 161 8.58 -14.61 -25.69
CA SER A 161 10.02 -14.49 -25.34
C SER A 161 10.36 -14.51 -23.85
N LEU A 162 9.50 -15.05 -22.96
CA LEU A 162 9.79 -15.18 -21.52
C LEU A 162 9.87 -16.62 -21.00
N PHE A 163 9.95 -17.63 -21.87
CA PHE A 163 10.35 -19.00 -21.48
C PHE A 163 11.21 -19.63 -22.57
N GLY A 164 12.50 -19.29 -22.59
CA GLY A 164 13.43 -19.87 -23.55
C GLY A 164 14.86 -19.36 -23.42
N ASN A 165 15.51 -19.70 -22.30
CA ASN A 165 16.91 -20.13 -22.26
C ASN A 165 17.35 -20.32 -20.80
N THR A 166 17.01 -21.47 -20.22
CA THR A 166 17.93 -22.17 -19.33
C THR A 166 18.76 -23.11 -20.19
N ASN A 167 20.06 -22.83 -20.30
CA ASN A 167 21.11 -23.83 -20.46
C ASN A 167 22.21 -23.49 -19.48
#